data_AF-A0AAN6SVA5-F1
#
_entry.id   AF-A0AAN6SVA5-F1
#
_cell.length_a   1.000
_cell.length_b   1.000
_cell.length_c   1.000
_cell.angle_alpha   90.00
_cell.angle_beta   90.00
_cell.angle_gamma   90.00
#
_symmetry.space_group_name_H-M   'P 1'
#
loop_
_entity.id
_entity.type
_entity.pdbx_description
1 polymer ?
#
loop_
_entity_poly.entity_id
_entity_poly.type
_entity_poly.pdbx_seq_one_letter_code
_entity_poly.pdbx_strand_id
1 'polypeptide(L)'
;MAGSCDPPSPAPLKLYWIDPSCDEAAGGDFETLHVLEARHWAKRAYERLCSDTDTDFARVFNLIFKTPKTDTKFFPRPDNWQEVHGDHLDQWQTSSQHVLAVLYDFAHNWARTDNRQEADVRIYAGARGLSRWQPLLAGLDGSGNTHFDPINCLVASGVDRDNLQAFTAYFSTPTPVDENEHPLRGTIDLGPGAWAVPEPPQISVTSLSTLDPALLLSENNQDGAPVTITHLSRSLVTRLLLHEFMHVHGYLLDDSHDYDNEDGTAGWWFCMRRWKGEAAVCAEPVAMLGLWAALADMRPAGMARGGFTVERGWDEIPGGWEDVHPDGRDDDEAEEEGMKWDEDWMDGGNSALKGELRFYEDITN
;
A
#
# COMPACT_ATOMS: atom_id res chain seq x y z
N MET A 1 20.64 11.60 -14.51
CA MET A 1 21.22 10.25 -14.33
C MET A 1 20.10 9.41 -13.75
N ALA A 2 19.62 8.38 -14.46
CA ALA A 2 18.59 7.49 -13.91
C ALA A 2 19.17 6.77 -12.68
N GLY A 3 18.38 6.64 -11.61
CA GLY A 3 18.78 5.89 -10.42
C GLY A 3 19.23 4.48 -10.80
N SER A 4 20.39 4.04 -10.31
CA SER A 4 20.90 2.70 -10.61
C SER A 4 19.90 1.66 -10.09
N CYS A 5 19.49 0.74 -10.96
CA CYS A 5 18.67 -0.43 -10.62
C CYS A 5 19.49 -1.54 -9.95
N ASP A 6 20.63 -1.17 -9.36
CA ASP A 6 21.46 -2.10 -8.62
C ASP A 6 20.70 -2.48 -7.33
N PRO A 7 20.68 -3.76 -6.98
CA PRO A 7 20.01 -4.20 -5.77
C PRO A 7 20.60 -3.44 -4.57
N PRO A 8 19.76 -2.95 -3.64
CA PRO A 8 20.26 -2.34 -2.42
C PRO A 8 21.17 -3.32 -1.66
N SER A 9 22.04 -2.79 -0.81
CA SER A 9 22.92 -3.62 0.03
C SER A 9 22.09 -4.67 0.78
N PRO A 10 22.58 -5.92 0.93
CA PRO A 10 21.79 -7.02 1.46
C PRO A 10 21.31 -6.70 2.88
N ALA A 11 20.01 -6.51 3.02
CA ALA A 11 19.34 -6.37 4.29
C ALA A 11 19.18 -7.75 4.96
N PRO A 12 19.09 -7.83 6.29
CA PRO A 12 18.83 -9.09 6.99
C PRO A 12 17.46 -9.66 6.59
N LEU A 13 17.39 -10.99 6.47
CA LEU A 13 16.15 -11.70 6.13
C LEU A 13 15.09 -11.48 7.22
N LYS A 14 13.90 -11.04 6.80
CA LYS A 14 12.74 -10.84 7.67
C LYS A 14 11.81 -12.04 7.59
N LEU A 15 11.16 -12.38 8.70
CA LEU A 15 10.32 -13.55 8.84
C LEU A 15 8.87 -13.16 9.10
N TYR A 16 7.95 -13.81 8.40
CA TYR A 16 6.52 -13.73 8.70
C TYR A 16 5.97 -15.08 9.13
N TRP A 17 4.96 -15.03 9.99
CA TRP A 17 4.19 -16.20 10.43
C TRP A 17 2.70 -15.98 10.15
N ILE A 18 2.02 -17.03 9.70
CA ILE A 18 0.61 -17.00 9.31
C ILE A 18 -0.18 -17.82 10.33
N ASP A 19 -1.16 -17.20 10.97
CA ASP A 19 -2.08 -17.89 11.87
C ASP A 19 -3.03 -18.81 11.08
N PRO A 20 -3.40 -20.00 11.61
CA PRO A 20 -4.37 -20.88 10.95
C PRO A 20 -5.72 -20.23 10.62
N SER A 21 -6.12 -19.17 11.32
CA SER A 21 -7.32 -18.39 11.00
C SER A 21 -7.30 -17.76 9.60
N CYS A 22 -6.12 -17.53 9.04
CA CYS A 22 -5.97 -16.97 7.69
C CYS A 22 -6.43 -17.96 6.61
N ASP A 23 -6.04 -19.24 6.71
CA ASP A 23 -6.49 -20.28 5.78
C ASP A 23 -8.00 -20.55 5.93
N GLU A 24 -8.51 -20.50 7.18
CA GLU A 24 -9.95 -20.59 7.45
C GLU A 24 -10.73 -19.44 6.77
N ALA A 25 -10.24 -18.20 6.88
CA ALA A 25 -10.88 -17.02 6.31
C ALA A 25 -10.81 -16.97 4.78
N ALA A 26 -9.67 -17.35 4.19
CA ALA A 26 -9.50 -17.41 2.74
C ALA A 26 -10.21 -18.62 2.09
N GLY A 27 -10.58 -19.63 2.89
CA GLY A 27 -11.16 -20.88 2.39
C GLY A 27 -10.15 -21.74 1.62
N GLY A 28 -8.84 -21.59 1.89
CA GLY A 28 -7.77 -22.22 1.12
C GLY A 28 -6.38 -21.78 1.56
N ASP A 29 -5.39 -21.99 0.69
CA ASP A 29 -3.98 -21.62 0.92
C ASP A 29 -3.80 -20.10 0.90
N PHE A 30 -3.85 -19.47 2.09
CA PHE A 30 -3.75 -18.02 2.25
C PHE A 30 -2.39 -17.48 1.79
N GLU A 31 -1.31 -18.23 2.03
CA GLU A 31 0.04 -17.80 1.68
C GLU A 31 0.17 -17.63 0.17
N THR A 32 -0.20 -18.64 -0.61
CA THR A 32 -0.09 -18.59 -2.07
C THR A 32 -1.02 -17.54 -2.66
N LEU A 33 -2.28 -17.48 -2.19
CA LEU A 33 -3.29 -16.60 -2.77
C LEU A 33 -3.04 -15.12 -2.47
N HIS A 34 -2.44 -14.78 -1.33
CA HIS A 34 -2.38 -13.38 -0.88
C HIS A 34 -0.97 -12.90 -0.54
N VAL A 35 -0.18 -13.64 0.25
CA VAL A 35 1.16 -13.17 0.66
C VAL A 35 2.15 -13.26 -0.50
N LEU A 36 2.25 -14.42 -1.15
CA LEU A 36 3.15 -14.62 -2.29
C LEU A 36 2.68 -13.83 -3.52
N GLU A 37 1.37 -13.66 -3.70
CA GLU A 37 0.83 -12.79 -4.74
C GLU A 37 1.23 -11.32 -4.50
N ALA A 38 1.11 -10.80 -3.27
CA ALA A 38 1.52 -9.44 -2.93
C ALA A 38 3.03 -9.21 -3.18
N ARG A 39 3.86 -10.19 -2.80
CA ARG A 39 5.30 -10.17 -3.09
C ARG A 39 5.58 -10.20 -4.60
N HIS A 40 4.79 -10.97 -5.36
CA HIS A 40 4.89 -10.98 -6.81
C HIS A 40 4.54 -9.61 -7.41
N TRP A 41 3.48 -8.95 -6.94
CA TRP A 41 3.11 -7.61 -7.37
C TRP A 41 4.23 -6.60 -7.13
N ALA A 42 4.84 -6.62 -5.93
CA ALA A 42 5.95 -5.75 -5.60
C ALA A 42 7.18 -6.01 -6.49
N LYS A 43 7.50 -7.28 -6.75
CA LYS A 43 8.57 -7.67 -7.68
C LYS A 43 8.31 -7.13 -9.09
N ARG A 44 7.08 -7.26 -9.60
CA ARG A 44 6.71 -6.79 -10.94
C ARG A 44 6.73 -5.26 -11.02
N ALA A 45 6.28 -4.57 -9.97
CA ALA A 45 6.40 -3.13 -9.87
C ALA A 45 7.86 -2.67 -9.89
N TYR A 46 8.74 -3.33 -9.13
CA TYR A 46 10.19 -3.08 -9.17
C TYR A 46 10.74 -3.28 -10.59
N GLU A 47 10.51 -4.44 -11.21
CA GLU A 47 11.05 -4.78 -12.54
C GLU A 47 10.56 -3.81 -13.63
N ARG A 48 9.28 -3.43 -13.62
CA ARG A 48 8.70 -2.45 -14.55
C ARG A 48 9.25 -1.05 -14.30
N LEU A 49 9.36 -0.63 -13.04
CA LEU A 49 9.92 0.66 -12.68
C LEU A 49 11.42 0.75 -13.00
N CYS A 50 12.16 -0.36 -12.99
CA CYS A 50 13.54 -0.42 -13.47
C CYS A 50 13.67 -0.33 -15.00
N SER A 51 12.61 -0.65 -15.75
CA SER A 51 12.63 -0.61 -17.21
C SER A 51 12.57 0.83 -17.72
N ASP A 52 13.61 1.27 -18.44
CA ASP A 52 13.63 2.60 -19.08
C ASP A 52 12.69 2.70 -20.29
N THR A 53 12.23 1.56 -20.81
CA THR A 53 11.29 1.51 -21.93
C THR A 53 9.84 1.31 -21.48
N ASP A 54 9.56 1.05 -20.20
CA ASP A 54 8.17 0.92 -19.71
C ASP A 54 7.60 2.29 -19.35
N THR A 55 7.33 3.10 -20.37
CA THR A 55 6.78 4.46 -20.28
C THR A 55 5.36 4.48 -19.71
N ASP A 56 4.54 3.47 -20.01
CA ASP A 56 3.21 3.30 -19.43
C ASP A 56 3.27 3.14 -17.91
N PHE A 57 4.15 2.27 -17.41
CA PHE A 57 4.31 2.09 -15.97
C PHE A 57 5.00 3.28 -15.30
N ALA A 58 5.93 3.94 -16.00
CA ALA A 58 6.49 5.22 -15.55
C ALA A 58 5.40 6.29 -15.39
N ARG A 59 4.40 6.34 -16.29
CA ARG A 59 3.27 7.26 -16.17
C ARG A 59 2.43 6.96 -14.92
N VAL A 60 2.15 5.69 -14.62
CA VAL A 60 1.47 5.30 -13.37
C VAL A 60 2.25 5.78 -12.15
N PHE A 61 3.56 5.55 -12.12
CA PHE A 61 4.43 6.06 -11.05
C PHE A 61 4.30 7.59 -10.93
N ASN A 62 4.41 8.31 -12.03
CA ASN A 62 4.35 9.77 -12.03
C ASN A 62 3.03 10.30 -11.47
N LEU A 63 1.91 9.64 -11.80
CA LEU A 63 0.58 9.98 -11.28
C LEU A 63 0.45 9.74 -9.79
N ILE A 64 0.92 8.59 -9.29
CA ILE A 64 0.80 8.21 -7.88
C ILE A 64 1.71 9.08 -7.00
N PHE A 65 2.97 9.26 -7.40
CA PHE A 65 3.99 9.90 -6.57
C PHE A 65 4.21 11.39 -6.87
N LYS A 66 3.44 11.96 -7.80
CA LYS A 66 3.47 13.38 -8.19
C LYS A 66 4.86 13.84 -8.62
N THR A 67 5.63 12.93 -9.21
CA THR A 67 7.01 13.21 -9.63
C THR A 67 7.43 12.30 -10.77
N PRO A 68 8.21 12.80 -11.75
CA PRO A 68 8.78 11.93 -12.76
C PRO A 68 9.60 10.80 -12.12
N LYS A 69 9.52 9.58 -12.66
CA LYS A 69 10.43 8.47 -12.32
C LYS A 69 11.91 8.91 -12.39
N THR A 70 12.22 9.80 -13.33
CA THR A 70 13.56 10.35 -13.60
C THR A 70 13.93 11.54 -12.71
N ASP A 71 13.07 11.95 -11.77
CA ASP A 71 13.37 13.03 -10.84
C ASP A 71 14.63 12.67 -10.03
N THR A 72 15.48 13.68 -9.89
CA THR A 72 16.76 13.60 -9.17
C THR A 72 16.73 14.41 -7.88
N LYS A 73 15.63 15.10 -7.59
CA LYS A 73 15.43 15.75 -6.30
C LYS A 73 15.33 14.70 -5.21
N PHE A 74 16.14 14.89 -4.18
CA PHE A 74 16.02 14.13 -2.95
C PHE A 74 14.89 14.70 -2.11
N PHE A 75 14.14 13.84 -1.44
CA PHE A 75 13.16 14.26 -0.45
C PHE A 75 13.67 13.87 0.95
N PRO A 76 13.36 14.66 1.99
CA PRO A 76 13.73 14.32 3.35
C PRO A 76 13.11 12.98 3.75
N ARG A 77 13.91 12.05 4.30
CA ARG A 77 13.38 10.79 4.81
C ARG A 77 12.53 11.07 6.06
N PRO A 78 11.37 10.43 6.26
CA PRO A 78 10.62 10.52 7.50
C PRO A 78 11.52 10.16 8.68
N ASP A 79 11.35 10.85 9.81
CA ASP A 79 12.11 10.58 11.04
C ASP A 79 12.00 9.10 11.44
N ASN A 80 10.82 8.51 11.30
CA ASN A 80 10.52 7.10 11.57
C ASN A 80 11.44 6.15 10.76
N TRP A 81 11.70 6.45 9.48
CA TRP A 81 12.59 5.65 8.64
C TRP A 81 14.05 5.77 9.10
N GLN A 82 14.46 6.99 9.51
CA GLN A 82 15.81 7.25 10.03
C GLN A 82 16.04 6.51 11.36
N GLU A 83 15.02 6.42 12.22
CA GLU A 83 15.10 5.66 13.48
C GLU A 83 15.36 4.16 13.25
N VAL A 84 14.75 3.56 12.23
CA VAL A 84 14.89 2.12 11.93
C VAL A 84 16.20 1.80 11.23
N HIS A 85 16.57 2.61 10.24
CA HIS A 85 17.68 2.31 9.33
C HIS A 85 18.95 3.11 9.67
N GLY A 86 18.90 3.94 10.71
CA GLY A 86 19.98 4.81 11.19
C GLY A 86 20.12 6.13 10.43
N ASP A 87 20.73 7.12 11.08
CA ASP A 87 21.15 8.41 10.52
C ASP A 87 22.32 8.24 9.54
N HIS A 88 22.06 7.59 8.41
CA HIS A 88 22.99 7.58 7.30
C HIS A 88 22.71 8.80 6.42
N LEU A 89 23.19 9.96 6.89
CA LEU A 89 23.15 11.27 6.19
C LEU A 89 23.72 11.22 4.76
N ASP A 90 24.42 10.16 4.39
CA ASP A 90 25.04 9.95 3.08
C ASP A 90 24.10 9.25 2.06
N GLN A 91 22.86 8.89 2.43
CA GLN A 91 21.94 8.11 1.59
C GLN A 91 20.64 8.85 1.25
N TRP A 92 20.76 10.11 0.83
CA TRP A 92 19.64 10.84 0.23
C TRP A 92 19.12 10.04 -0.98
N GLN A 93 17.82 9.74 -1.00
CA GLN A 93 17.17 8.98 -2.05
C GLN A 93 16.11 9.84 -2.74
N THR A 94 15.98 9.70 -4.06
CA THR A 94 14.83 10.22 -4.80
C THR A 94 13.59 9.39 -4.47
N SER A 95 12.38 9.90 -4.73
CA SER A 95 11.14 9.13 -4.52
C SER A 95 11.19 7.78 -5.24
N SER A 96 11.70 7.75 -6.47
CA SER A 96 11.84 6.51 -7.23
C SER A 96 12.83 5.54 -6.59
N GLN A 97 13.98 6.02 -6.11
CA GLN A 97 14.97 5.17 -5.41
C GLN A 97 14.42 4.58 -4.12
N HIS A 98 13.70 5.38 -3.33
CA HIS A 98 13.08 4.92 -2.09
C HIS A 98 12.03 3.84 -2.37
N VAL A 99 11.09 4.11 -3.28
CA VAL A 99 10.04 3.16 -3.65
C VAL A 99 10.64 1.86 -4.22
N LEU A 100 11.67 1.96 -5.08
CA LEU A 100 12.38 0.78 -5.59
C LEU A 100 13.00 -0.05 -4.47
N ALA A 101 13.64 0.57 -3.47
CA ALA A 101 14.25 -0.12 -2.35
C ALA A 101 13.21 -0.86 -1.50
N VAL A 102 12.07 -0.22 -1.21
CA VAL A 102 10.95 -0.82 -0.46
C VAL A 102 10.36 -2.01 -1.22
N LEU A 103 10.04 -1.84 -2.50
CA LEU A 103 9.47 -2.91 -3.34
C LEU A 103 10.42 -4.11 -3.47
N TYR A 104 11.71 -3.84 -3.68
CA TYR A 104 12.73 -4.89 -3.79
C TYR A 104 12.87 -5.68 -2.49
N ASP A 105 13.01 -4.98 -1.36
CA ASP A 105 13.16 -5.63 -0.06
C ASP A 105 11.91 -6.47 0.28
N PHE A 106 10.70 -5.96 0.04
CA PHE A 106 9.48 -6.75 0.27
C PHE A 106 9.40 -8.00 -0.62
N ALA A 107 9.72 -7.83 -1.91
CA ALA A 107 9.71 -8.93 -2.86
C ALA A 107 10.71 -10.04 -2.51
N HIS A 108 11.91 -9.68 -2.05
CA HIS A 108 13.04 -10.60 -2.01
C HIS A 108 13.53 -10.97 -0.60
N ASN A 109 13.25 -10.16 0.41
CA ASN A 109 13.88 -10.25 1.71
C ASN A 109 12.92 -10.66 2.85
N TRP A 110 11.85 -11.36 2.48
CA TRP A 110 10.89 -11.97 3.42
C TRP A 110 10.79 -13.48 3.22
N ALA A 111 10.62 -14.22 4.31
CA ALA A 111 10.37 -15.65 4.29
C ALA A 111 9.35 -16.07 5.35
N ARG A 112 8.61 -17.14 5.08
CA ARG A 112 7.74 -17.78 6.06
C ARG A 112 8.58 -18.50 7.12
N THR A 113 8.15 -18.41 8.37
CA THR A 113 8.58 -19.30 9.46
C THR A 113 7.36 -20.04 10.02
N ASP A 114 7.56 -21.28 10.45
CA ASP A 114 6.56 -22.04 11.22
C ASP A 114 6.64 -21.70 12.72
N ASN A 115 7.72 -21.06 13.16
CA ASN A 115 7.92 -20.63 14.53
C ASN A 115 7.40 -19.20 14.73
N ARG A 116 6.21 -19.08 15.32
CA ARG A 116 5.59 -17.79 15.69
C ARG A 116 6.53 -16.86 16.48
N GLN A 117 7.45 -17.40 17.29
CA GLN A 117 8.32 -16.59 18.15
C GLN A 117 9.44 -15.90 17.39
N GLU A 118 9.89 -16.49 16.27
CA GLU A 118 10.94 -15.97 15.39
C GLU A 118 10.43 -14.92 14.39
N ALA A 119 9.12 -14.82 14.21
CA ALA A 119 8.54 -13.95 13.20
C ALA A 119 8.61 -12.46 13.58
N ASP A 120 9.12 -11.64 12.66
CA ASP A 120 9.05 -10.18 12.70
C ASP A 120 7.60 -9.70 12.56
N VAL A 121 6.84 -10.38 11.69
CA VAL A 121 5.44 -10.07 11.40
C VAL A 121 4.55 -11.29 11.61
N ARG A 122 3.43 -11.11 12.29
CA ARG A 122 2.43 -12.15 12.51
C ARG A 122 1.11 -11.73 11.89
N ILE A 123 0.59 -12.57 11.00
CA ILE A 123 -0.62 -12.30 10.24
C ILE A 123 -1.77 -13.10 10.82
N TYR A 124 -2.89 -12.41 11.02
CA TYR A 124 -4.13 -12.98 11.57
C TYR A 124 -5.31 -12.58 10.68
N ALA A 125 -6.38 -13.36 10.70
CA ALA A 125 -7.61 -13.00 9.99
C ALA A 125 -8.88 -13.37 10.77
N GLY A 126 -9.98 -12.72 10.38
CA GLY A 126 -11.33 -13.04 10.81
C GLY A 126 -11.60 -12.71 12.28
N ALA A 127 -12.68 -13.30 12.82
CA ALA A 127 -13.13 -13.01 14.19
C ALA A 127 -12.08 -13.36 15.26
N ARG A 128 -11.18 -14.32 14.99
CA ARG A 128 -10.10 -14.71 15.91
C ARG A 128 -9.00 -13.65 15.99
N GLY A 129 -8.63 -13.02 14.88
CA GLY A 129 -7.70 -11.90 14.83
C GLY A 129 -8.16 -10.76 15.74
N LEU A 130 -9.38 -10.25 15.54
CA LEU A 130 -9.93 -9.19 16.38
C LEU A 130 -10.25 -9.62 17.84
N SER A 131 -10.44 -10.91 18.12
CA SER A 131 -10.76 -11.41 19.48
C SER A 131 -9.56 -11.48 20.42
N ARG A 132 -8.32 -11.49 19.90
CA ARG A 132 -7.10 -11.49 20.75
C ARG A 132 -6.85 -10.12 21.41
N TRP A 133 -7.49 -9.10 20.85
CA TRP A 133 -7.55 -7.72 21.33
C TRP A 133 -8.88 -7.48 22.06
N GLN A 134 -9.28 -8.45 22.88
CA GLN A 134 -10.40 -8.25 23.77
C GLN A 134 -9.94 -7.47 25.00
N PRO A 135 -10.83 -6.64 25.57
CA PRO A 135 -10.47 -5.66 26.57
C PRO A 135 -9.87 -6.32 27.80
N LEU A 136 -8.70 -5.84 28.23
CA LEU A 136 -8.40 -5.78 29.65
C LEU A 136 -9.28 -4.67 30.26
N LEU A 137 -10.57 -4.98 30.43
CA LEU A 137 -11.43 -4.30 31.41
C LEU A 137 -11.03 -4.68 32.85
N ALA A 138 -9.95 -5.42 33.05
CA ALA A 138 -9.31 -5.66 34.35
C ALA A 138 -8.15 -4.68 34.53
N GLY A 139 -8.48 -3.43 34.85
CA GLY A 139 -7.51 -2.39 35.17
C GLY A 139 -8.03 -1.28 36.09
N LEU A 140 -9.20 -1.48 36.71
CA LEU A 140 -9.64 -0.67 37.87
C LEU A 140 -9.03 -1.17 39.20
N ASP A 141 -8.13 -2.15 39.15
CA ASP A 141 -7.46 -2.77 40.29
C ASP A 141 -5.98 -2.37 40.45
N GLY A 142 -5.53 -1.35 39.72
CA GLY A 142 -4.26 -0.67 40.04
C GLY A 142 -2.99 -1.51 39.82
N SER A 143 -3.08 -2.64 39.13
CA SER A 143 -1.91 -3.36 38.62
C SER A 143 -1.52 -2.78 37.26
N GLY A 144 -0.43 -2.02 37.21
CA GLY A 144 -0.03 -1.15 36.10
C GLY A 144 0.45 -1.84 34.81
N ASN A 145 -0.16 -2.95 34.40
CA ASN A 145 0.04 -3.55 33.08
C ASN A 145 -1.15 -3.22 32.16
N THR A 146 -1.22 -1.96 31.72
CA THR A 146 -2.11 -1.56 30.64
C THR A 146 -1.51 -2.03 29.32
N HIS A 147 -1.84 -3.25 28.90
CA HIS A 147 -1.56 -3.66 27.51
C HIS A 147 -2.35 -2.72 26.58
N PHE A 148 -1.63 -1.98 25.73
CA PHE A 148 -2.24 -1.15 24.70
C PHE A 148 -3.01 -2.04 23.74
N ASP A 149 -4.30 -1.75 23.58
CA ASP A 149 -5.18 -2.42 22.63
C ASP A 149 -5.50 -1.44 21.48
N PRO A 150 -4.81 -1.58 20.33
CA PRO A 150 -5.00 -0.73 19.17
C PRO A 150 -6.44 -0.79 18.65
N ILE A 151 -7.16 -1.91 18.80
CA ILE A 151 -8.55 -2.02 18.38
C ILE A 151 -9.45 -1.17 19.26
N ASN A 152 -9.21 -1.12 20.58
CA ASN A 152 -10.00 -0.25 21.46
C ASN A 152 -9.77 1.23 21.16
N CYS A 153 -8.55 1.62 20.77
CA CYS A 153 -8.28 2.99 20.32
C CYS A 153 -9.02 3.33 19.02
N LEU A 154 -9.03 2.40 18.05
CA LEU A 154 -9.77 2.57 16.79
C LEU A 154 -11.29 2.64 17.02
N VAL A 155 -11.85 1.71 17.81
CA VAL A 155 -13.28 1.70 18.14
C VAL A 155 -13.68 2.91 18.98
N ALA A 156 -12.85 3.34 19.93
CA ALA A 156 -13.08 4.57 20.69
C ALA A 156 -13.03 5.83 19.81
N SER A 157 -12.32 5.77 18.68
CA SER A 157 -12.27 6.83 17.66
C SER A 157 -13.45 6.76 16.67
N GLY A 158 -14.41 5.85 16.90
CA GLY A 158 -15.63 5.73 16.09
C GLY A 158 -15.50 4.80 14.88
N VAL A 159 -14.38 4.09 14.70
CA VAL A 159 -14.24 3.11 13.62
C VAL A 159 -15.14 1.90 13.90
N ASP A 160 -16.02 1.59 12.94
CA ASP A 160 -16.85 0.40 13.00
C ASP A 160 -15.99 -0.84 12.80
N ARG A 161 -15.88 -1.65 13.86
CA ARG A 161 -15.12 -2.90 13.90
C ARG A 161 -15.53 -3.88 12.81
N ASP A 162 -16.81 -3.90 12.44
CA ASP A 162 -17.33 -4.84 11.44
C ASP A 162 -16.95 -4.42 10.02
N ASN A 163 -16.62 -3.14 9.83
CA ASN A 163 -16.18 -2.56 8.56
C ASN A 163 -14.65 -2.39 8.45
N LEU A 164 -13.90 -2.68 9.52
CA LEU A 164 -12.43 -2.62 9.50
C LEU A 164 -11.88 -3.68 8.53
N GLN A 165 -11.12 -3.23 7.52
CA GLN A 165 -10.51 -4.13 6.54
C GLN A 165 -9.24 -4.76 7.09
N ALA A 166 -8.30 -3.95 7.54
CA ALA A 166 -7.08 -4.41 8.17
C ALA A 166 -6.49 -3.35 9.09
N PHE A 167 -5.54 -3.75 9.94
CA PHE A 167 -4.64 -2.82 10.61
C PHE A 167 -3.32 -3.51 10.95
N THR A 168 -2.27 -2.69 11.09
CA THR A 168 -0.98 -3.12 11.62
C THR A 168 -0.69 -2.45 12.95
N ALA A 169 -0.21 -3.24 13.91
CA ALA A 169 0.21 -2.73 15.21
C ALA A 169 1.65 -3.15 15.51
N TYR A 170 2.40 -2.23 16.13
CA TYR A 170 3.74 -2.49 16.66
C TYR A 170 3.71 -2.63 18.16
N PHE A 171 4.43 -3.63 18.64
CA PHE A 171 4.77 -3.73 20.04
C PHE A 171 6.26 -3.47 20.20
N SER A 172 6.61 -2.30 20.69
CA SER A 172 7.86 -2.10 21.41
C SER A 172 7.62 -2.56 22.84
N THR A 173 7.78 -3.85 23.13
CA THR A 173 7.81 -4.28 24.53
C THR A 173 9.13 -3.80 25.13
N PRO A 174 9.13 -2.94 26.17
CA PRO A 174 10.37 -2.52 26.85
C PRO A 174 11.08 -3.69 27.56
N THR A 175 10.39 -4.83 27.70
CA THR A 175 10.90 -6.08 28.26
C THR A 175 10.24 -7.23 27.53
N PRO A 176 11.00 -8.15 26.90
CA PRO A 176 10.46 -9.38 26.33
C PRO A 176 9.67 -10.14 27.41
N VAL A 177 8.45 -10.57 27.10
CA VAL A 177 7.67 -11.41 28.02
C VAL A 177 8.31 -12.81 28.15
N ASP A 178 9.14 -13.19 27.17
CA ASP A 178 9.96 -14.40 27.13
C ASP A 178 11.30 -14.10 26.42
N GLU A 179 12.42 -14.62 26.93
CA GLU A 179 13.79 -14.34 26.47
C GLU A 179 14.05 -14.79 25.01
N ASN A 180 13.17 -15.64 24.46
CA ASN A 180 13.26 -16.15 23.08
C ASN A 180 12.41 -15.35 22.09
N GLU A 181 11.82 -14.25 22.53
CA GLU A 181 10.92 -13.44 21.73
C GLU A 181 11.65 -12.36 20.95
N HIS A 182 11.39 -12.26 19.63
CA HIS A 182 11.92 -11.15 18.84
C HIS A 182 11.48 -9.79 19.46
N PRO A 183 12.40 -8.84 19.69
CA PRO A 183 12.14 -7.63 20.49
C PRO A 183 11.27 -6.58 19.80
N LEU A 184 11.19 -6.62 18.47
CA LEU A 184 10.35 -5.77 17.64
C LEU A 184 9.38 -6.65 16.87
N ARG A 185 8.08 -6.48 17.10
CA ARG A 185 7.02 -7.32 16.53
C ARG A 185 5.95 -6.47 15.89
N GLY A 186 5.71 -6.71 14.61
CA GLY A 186 4.51 -6.27 13.91
C GLY A 186 3.42 -7.34 13.98
N THR A 187 2.18 -6.92 14.11
CA THR A 187 1.03 -7.79 13.86
C THR A 187 0.14 -7.16 12.80
N ILE A 188 -0.16 -7.91 11.76
CA ILE A 188 -1.16 -7.56 10.75
C ILE A 188 -2.44 -8.34 11.10
N ASP A 189 -3.56 -7.64 11.19
CA ASP A 189 -4.87 -8.25 11.43
C ASP A 189 -5.81 -7.91 10.28
N LEU A 190 -6.34 -8.93 9.60
CA LEU A 190 -7.35 -8.78 8.56
C LEU A 190 -8.74 -8.92 9.19
N GLY A 191 -9.44 -7.80 9.29
CA GLY A 191 -10.78 -7.72 9.85
C GLY A 191 -11.87 -8.29 8.92
N PRO A 192 -13.13 -8.37 9.39
CA PRO A 192 -14.26 -8.83 8.59
C PRO A 192 -14.45 -8.04 7.29
N GLY A 193 -14.14 -6.74 7.30
CA GLY A 193 -14.24 -5.87 6.13
C GLY A 193 -13.31 -6.25 4.98
N ALA A 194 -12.20 -6.96 5.23
CA ALA A 194 -11.31 -7.45 4.16
C ALA A 194 -11.97 -8.55 3.32
N TRP A 195 -12.97 -9.22 3.87
CA TRP A 195 -13.66 -10.35 3.25
C TRP A 195 -15.10 -9.99 2.85
N ALA A 196 -15.53 -8.76 3.13
CA ALA A 196 -16.85 -8.29 2.78
C ALA A 196 -17.00 -8.23 1.25
N VAL A 197 -18.08 -8.82 0.75
CA VAL A 197 -18.45 -8.71 -0.66
C VAL A 197 -19.05 -7.31 -0.85
N PRO A 198 -18.44 -6.43 -1.67
CA PRO A 198 -19.02 -5.13 -1.92
C PRO A 198 -20.39 -5.24 -2.59
N GLU A 199 -21.27 -4.27 -2.32
CA GLU A 199 -22.57 -4.22 -2.98
C GLU A 199 -22.41 -4.03 -4.50
N PRO A 200 -23.25 -4.68 -5.33
CA PRO A 200 -23.26 -4.46 -6.79
C PRO A 200 -23.36 -2.97 -7.13
N PRO A 201 -22.71 -2.48 -8.22
CA PRO A 201 -22.15 -3.23 -9.34
C PRO A 201 -20.65 -3.61 -9.20
N GLN A 202 -20.10 -3.62 -7.99
CA GLN A 202 -18.67 -3.81 -7.77
C GLN A 202 -18.18 -5.24 -8.09
N ILE A 203 -16.97 -5.35 -8.64
CA ILE A 203 -16.28 -6.63 -8.85
C ILE A 203 -15.71 -7.08 -7.50
N SER A 204 -16.31 -8.10 -6.91
CA SER A 204 -15.83 -8.71 -5.67
C SER A 204 -14.78 -9.77 -5.95
N VAL A 205 -13.50 -9.43 -5.79
CA VAL A 205 -12.40 -10.38 -5.92
C VAL A 205 -11.35 -10.11 -4.85
N THR A 206 -10.93 -11.16 -4.13
CA THR A 206 -9.92 -11.07 -3.07
C THR A 206 -8.48 -11.21 -3.58
N SER A 207 -8.28 -11.77 -4.77
CA SER A 207 -6.99 -11.99 -5.42
C SER A 207 -7.12 -11.92 -6.95
N LEU A 208 -6.23 -11.15 -7.61
CA LEU A 208 -6.26 -11.00 -9.07
C LEU A 208 -6.00 -12.32 -9.81
N SER A 209 -5.27 -13.26 -9.19
CA SER A 209 -5.06 -14.61 -9.73
C SER A 209 -6.36 -15.38 -10.04
N THR A 210 -7.48 -14.99 -9.41
CA THR A 210 -8.80 -15.60 -9.60
C THR A 210 -9.75 -14.77 -10.46
N LEU A 211 -9.37 -13.55 -10.83
CA LEU A 211 -10.17 -12.65 -11.67
C LEU A 211 -10.04 -13.04 -13.15
N ASP A 212 -11.16 -13.19 -13.85
CA ASP A 212 -11.16 -13.20 -15.31
C ASP A 212 -10.87 -11.77 -15.83
N PRO A 213 -9.72 -11.53 -16.50
CA PRO A 213 -9.39 -10.20 -16.99
C PRO A 213 -10.39 -9.65 -18.01
N ALA A 214 -11.19 -10.50 -18.65
CA ALA A 214 -12.25 -10.05 -19.57
C ALA A 214 -13.32 -9.20 -18.86
N LEU A 215 -13.51 -9.38 -17.55
CA LEU A 215 -14.43 -8.56 -16.74
C LEU A 215 -13.97 -7.10 -16.62
N LEU A 216 -12.67 -6.84 -16.81
CA LEU A 216 -12.08 -5.50 -16.73
C LEU A 216 -12.23 -4.69 -18.03
N LEU A 217 -12.58 -5.33 -19.15
CA LEU A 217 -12.72 -4.68 -20.45
C LEU A 217 -14.03 -3.88 -20.62
N SER A 218 -14.76 -3.60 -19.54
CA SER A 218 -16.20 -3.46 -19.62
C SER A 218 -16.69 -2.23 -20.41
N GLU A 219 -17.12 -2.49 -21.64
CA GLU A 219 -18.43 -2.05 -22.17
C GLU A 219 -19.59 -2.84 -21.50
N ASN A 220 -19.29 -3.76 -20.57
CA ASN A 220 -20.21 -4.72 -19.92
C ASN A 220 -20.66 -4.37 -18.49
N ASN A 221 -20.32 -3.21 -17.93
CA ASN A 221 -21.02 -2.73 -16.73
C ASN A 221 -22.47 -2.43 -17.13
N GLN A 222 -23.45 -2.74 -16.28
CA GLN A 222 -24.88 -2.58 -16.59
C GLN A 222 -25.26 -1.17 -17.07
N ASP A 223 -24.40 -0.18 -16.79
CA ASP A 223 -24.56 1.24 -17.16
C ASP A 223 -23.53 1.74 -18.19
N GLY A 224 -22.67 0.88 -18.75
CA GLY A 224 -21.62 1.27 -19.72
C GLY A 224 -20.47 2.11 -19.13
N ALA A 225 -20.42 2.27 -17.80
CA ALA A 225 -19.35 2.99 -17.12
C ALA A 225 -18.04 2.17 -17.11
N PRO A 226 -16.87 2.80 -17.29
CA PRO A 226 -15.58 2.11 -17.25
C PRO A 226 -15.29 1.53 -15.85
N VAL A 227 -14.57 0.39 -15.80
CA VAL A 227 -14.07 -0.15 -14.53
C VAL A 227 -12.97 0.77 -14.01
N THR A 228 -13.06 1.16 -12.74
CA THR A 228 -12.02 1.93 -12.05
C THR A 228 -11.25 1.04 -11.09
N ILE A 229 -9.99 1.39 -10.85
CA ILE A 229 -9.15 0.74 -9.84
C ILE A 229 -9.71 0.93 -8.42
N THR A 230 -10.49 1.98 -8.17
CA THR A 230 -11.20 2.18 -6.90
C THR A 230 -12.15 1.00 -6.59
N HIS A 231 -12.85 0.47 -7.60
CA HIS A 231 -13.74 -0.68 -7.41
C HIS A 231 -12.98 -1.97 -7.10
N LEU A 232 -11.78 -2.14 -7.68
CA LEU A 232 -10.96 -3.33 -7.46
C LEU A 232 -10.19 -3.28 -6.13
N SER A 233 -9.55 -2.13 -5.84
CA SER A 233 -8.64 -1.98 -4.70
C SER A 233 -9.31 -2.24 -3.35
N ARG A 234 -10.62 -1.94 -3.23
CA ARG A 234 -11.38 -2.15 -1.98
C ARG A 234 -11.60 -3.62 -1.63
N SER A 235 -11.67 -4.52 -2.61
CA SER A 235 -11.99 -5.94 -2.37
C SER A 235 -10.76 -6.87 -2.36
N LEU A 236 -9.59 -6.36 -2.78
CA LEU A 236 -8.36 -7.14 -2.93
C LEU A 236 -7.57 -7.26 -1.61
N VAL A 237 -7.71 -8.40 -0.93
CA VAL A 237 -6.91 -8.77 0.25
C VAL A 237 -5.41 -8.72 -0.05
N THR A 238 -4.99 -9.10 -1.25
CA THR A 238 -3.59 -9.01 -1.68
C THR A 238 -3.05 -7.57 -1.64
N ARG A 239 -3.87 -6.59 -2.04
CA ARG A 239 -3.52 -5.16 -1.98
C ARG A 239 -3.47 -4.65 -0.54
N LEU A 240 -4.42 -5.09 0.29
CA LEU A 240 -4.45 -4.78 1.72
C LEU A 240 -3.20 -5.32 2.40
N LEU A 241 -2.83 -6.58 2.17
CA LEU A 241 -1.60 -7.15 2.74
C LEU A 241 -0.36 -6.39 2.32
N LEU A 242 -0.21 -6.05 1.03
CA LEU A 242 0.93 -5.26 0.58
C LEU A 242 1.01 -3.93 1.35
N HIS A 243 -0.12 -3.23 1.49
CA HIS A 243 -0.23 -1.99 2.26
C HIS A 243 0.16 -2.19 3.74
N GLU A 244 -0.43 -3.17 4.43
CA GLU A 244 -0.14 -3.45 5.83
C GLU A 244 1.32 -3.84 6.06
N PHE A 245 1.93 -4.56 5.12
CA PHE A 245 3.36 -4.83 5.18
C PHE A 245 4.21 -3.56 5.08
N MET A 246 3.78 -2.51 4.39
CA MET A 246 4.52 -1.25 4.31
C MET A 246 4.48 -0.46 5.61
N HIS A 247 3.50 -0.70 6.47
CA HIS A 247 3.49 -0.13 7.80
C HIS A 247 4.60 -0.74 8.67
N VAL A 248 5.01 -2.00 8.44
CA VAL A 248 5.80 -2.77 9.42
C VAL A 248 7.13 -2.11 9.77
N HIS A 249 7.71 -2.42 10.93
CA HIS A 249 8.99 -1.84 11.39
C HIS A 249 10.14 -1.94 10.37
N GLY A 250 10.06 -2.79 9.35
CA GLY A 250 11.02 -2.77 8.23
C GLY A 250 10.95 -1.53 7.34
N TYR A 251 9.82 -0.82 7.31
CA TYR A 251 9.55 0.31 6.42
C TYR A 251 8.88 1.50 7.11
N LEU A 252 7.93 1.31 8.04
CA LEU A 252 7.24 2.39 8.76
C LEU A 252 6.69 3.50 7.84
N LEU A 253 6.15 3.11 6.67
CA LEU A 253 5.47 4.07 5.81
C LEU A 253 4.16 4.46 6.48
N ASP A 254 3.87 5.75 6.60
CA ASP A 254 2.78 6.27 7.42
C ASP A 254 1.71 6.93 6.56
N ASP A 255 0.45 6.66 6.89
CA ASP A 255 -0.72 7.25 6.22
C ASP A 255 -1.30 8.43 7.03
N SER A 256 -0.78 8.71 8.24
CA SER A 256 -1.42 9.57 9.25
C SER A 256 -1.36 11.09 9.04
N HIS A 257 -1.05 11.57 7.83
CA HIS A 257 -0.82 13.01 7.62
C HIS A 257 -2.06 13.82 7.24
N ASP A 258 -3.27 13.26 7.32
CA ASP A 258 -4.50 13.97 6.91
C ASP A 258 -5.69 13.63 7.84
N TYR A 259 -5.65 14.11 9.08
CA TYR A 259 -6.69 13.85 10.09
C TYR A 259 -8.02 14.56 9.83
N ASP A 260 -8.09 15.45 8.83
CA ASP A 260 -9.28 16.27 8.55
C ASP A 260 -10.14 15.75 7.39
N ASN A 261 -9.79 14.63 6.77
CA ASN A 261 -10.56 14.06 5.65
C ASN A 261 -11.43 12.88 6.09
N GLU A 262 -12.76 13.06 6.01
CA GLU A 262 -13.78 12.03 6.27
C GLU A 262 -13.69 10.82 5.32
N ASP A 263 -12.87 10.89 4.26
CA ASP A 263 -12.79 9.92 3.17
C ASP A 263 -11.85 8.72 3.42
N GLY A 264 -11.15 8.68 4.55
CA GLY A 264 -10.28 7.58 4.97
C GLY A 264 -8.87 7.58 4.33
N THR A 265 -8.02 6.64 4.78
CA THR A 265 -6.57 6.59 4.48
C THR A 265 -6.20 5.60 3.36
N ALA A 266 -7.15 5.21 2.50
CA ALA A 266 -6.95 4.12 1.55
C ALA A 266 -7.61 4.34 0.18
N GLY A 267 -7.08 3.68 -0.84
CA GLY A 267 -7.59 3.65 -2.20
C GLY A 267 -6.96 4.67 -3.15
N TRP A 268 -7.44 4.64 -4.39
CA TRP A 268 -6.92 5.50 -5.47
C TRP A 268 -7.13 6.99 -5.19
N TRP A 269 -8.30 7.36 -4.66
CA TRP A 269 -8.61 8.75 -4.28
C TRP A 269 -7.62 9.30 -3.27
N PHE A 270 -7.30 8.51 -2.25
CA PHE A 270 -6.28 8.86 -1.27
C PHE A 270 -4.93 9.09 -1.94
N CYS A 271 -4.46 8.17 -2.79
CA CYS A 271 -3.23 8.36 -3.57
C CYS A 271 -3.24 9.65 -4.40
N MET A 272 -4.39 10.03 -4.96
CA MET A 272 -4.48 11.18 -5.85
C MET A 272 -4.40 12.52 -5.14
N ARG A 273 -4.79 12.60 -3.87
CA ARG A 273 -4.77 13.81 -3.03
C ARG A 273 -3.42 14.09 -2.37
N ARG A 274 -2.58 13.05 -2.20
CA ARG A 274 -1.26 13.18 -1.56
C ARG A 274 -0.33 14.08 -2.35
N TRP A 275 0.48 14.85 -1.63
CA TRP A 275 1.50 15.69 -2.24
C TRP A 275 2.72 14.89 -2.67
N LYS A 276 3.55 15.54 -3.47
CA LYS A 276 4.87 15.03 -3.84
C LYS A 276 5.70 14.78 -2.58
N GLY A 277 6.46 13.68 -2.55
CA GLY A 277 7.27 13.30 -1.39
C GLY A 277 6.46 12.58 -0.31
N GLU A 278 5.31 13.13 0.08
CA GLU A 278 4.37 12.47 1.00
C GLU A 278 3.87 11.12 0.46
N ALA A 279 3.55 11.06 -0.83
CA ALA A 279 3.15 9.81 -1.47
C ALA A 279 4.26 8.74 -1.40
N ALA A 280 5.53 9.14 -1.41
CA ALA A 280 6.66 8.21 -1.38
C ALA A 280 6.83 7.55 0.00
N VAL A 281 6.35 8.18 1.06
CA VAL A 281 6.51 7.74 2.46
C VAL A 281 5.24 7.14 3.03
N CYS A 282 4.28 6.83 2.17
CA CYS A 282 2.93 6.43 2.51
C CYS A 282 2.68 5.01 1.97
N ALA A 283 2.01 4.18 2.76
CA ALA A 283 1.85 2.76 2.47
C ALA A 283 0.92 2.53 1.27
N GLU A 284 -0.17 3.30 1.19
CA GLU A 284 -1.19 3.19 0.15
C GLU A 284 -0.65 3.40 -1.28
N PRO A 285 0.08 4.49 -1.61
CA PRO A 285 0.72 4.68 -2.91
C PRO A 285 1.59 3.51 -3.37
N VAL A 286 2.38 2.92 -2.47
CA VAL A 286 3.25 1.78 -2.80
C VAL A 286 2.41 0.53 -3.10
N ALA A 287 1.37 0.27 -2.30
CA ALA A 287 0.46 -0.83 -2.54
C ALA A 287 -0.32 -0.68 -3.86
N MET A 288 -0.76 0.53 -4.17
CA MET A 288 -1.46 0.87 -5.40
C MET A 288 -0.56 0.72 -6.63
N LEU A 289 0.72 1.10 -6.54
CA LEU A 289 1.71 0.86 -7.60
C LEU A 289 1.90 -0.64 -7.86
N GLY A 290 1.94 -1.47 -6.80
CA GLY A 290 1.95 -2.93 -6.91
C GLY A 290 0.74 -3.49 -7.65
N LEU A 291 -0.46 -3.01 -7.30
CA LEU A 291 -1.71 -3.40 -7.99
C LEU A 291 -1.66 -3.05 -9.49
N TRP A 292 -1.22 -1.85 -9.85
CA TRP A 292 -1.06 -1.48 -11.26
C TRP A 292 -0.05 -2.35 -12.00
N ALA A 293 1.04 -2.78 -11.34
CA ALA A 293 2.01 -3.67 -11.97
C ALA A 293 1.39 -5.04 -12.30
N ALA A 294 0.56 -5.57 -11.41
CA ALA A 294 -0.18 -6.80 -11.63
C ALA A 294 -1.21 -6.66 -12.75
N LEU A 295 -1.99 -5.57 -12.75
CA LEU A 295 -2.95 -5.25 -13.82
C LEU A 295 -2.26 -5.10 -15.18
N ALA A 296 -1.06 -4.53 -15.22
CA ALA A 296 -0.25 -4.42 -16.43
C ALA A 296 0.22 -5.79 -16.98
N ASP A 297 0.27 -6.83 -16.15
CA ASP A 297 0.58 -8.20 -16.56
C ASP A 297 -0.70 -9.02 -16.90
N MET A 298 -1.90 -8.53 -16.57
CA MET A 298 -3.16 -9.21 -16.85
C MET A 298 -3.55 -9.09 -18.32
N ARG A 299 -3.87 -10.23 -18.93
CA ARG A 299 -4.25 -10.30 -20.34
C ARG A 299 -5.55 -11.10 -20.52
N PRO A 300 -6.61 -10.49 -21.08
CA PRO A 300 -7.85 -11.19 -21.43
C PRO A 300 -7.60 -12.37 -22.37
N ALA A 301 -8.41 -13.42 -22.21
CA ALA A 301 -8.33 -14.61 -23.06
C ALA A 301 -8.54 -14.24 -24.55
N GLY A 302 -7.71 -14.79 -25.43
CA GLY A 302 -7.76 -14.53 -26.88
C GLY A 302 -6.90 -13.36 -27.35
N MET A 303 -6.39 -12.50 -26.44
CA MET A 303 -5.43 -11.45 -26.80
C MET A 303 -4.01 -12.03 -26.92
N ALA A 304 -3.28 -11.64 -27.97
CA ALA A 304 -1.90 -12.11 -28.18
C ALA A 304 -0.90 -11.47 -27.19
N ARG A 305 -1.14 -10.20 -26.84
CA ARG A 305 -0.31 -9.36 -25.97
C ARG A 305 -1.17 -8.26 -25.35
N GLY A 306 -0.60 -7.53 -24.41
CA GLY A 306 -1.23 -6.35 -23.80
C GLY A 306 -1.32 -6.44 -22.29
N GLY A 307 -1.89 -5.39 -21.70
CA GLY A 307 -2.11 -5.24 -20.28
C GLY A 307 -2.95 -4.01 -19.96
N PHE A 308 -3.30 -3.84 -18.69
CA PHE A 308 -4.06 -2.68 -18.22
C PHE A 308 -3.13 -1.60 -17.67
N THR A 309 -3.39 -0.34 -18.02
CA THR A 309 -2.72 0.84 -17.47
C THR A 309 -3.69 2.02 -17.43
N VAL A 310 -3.22 3.17 -16.98
CA VAL A 310 -3.93 4.45 -17.04
C VAL A 310 -4.05 4.95 -18.47
N GLU A 311 -4.94 5.92 -18.72
CA GLU A 311 -5.09 6.54 -20.04
C GLU A 311 -3.80 7.28 -20.48
N ARG A 312 -3.33 6.98 -21.71
CA ARG A 312 -2.14 7.62 -22.32
C ARG A 312 -2.33 9.08 -22.73
N GLY A 313 -3.58 9.52 -22.88
CA GLY A 313 -3.91 10.91 -23.26
C GLY A 313 -3.54 11.94 -22.20
N TRP A 314 -3.09 11.48 -21.02
CA TRP A 314 -2.68 12.31 -19.92
C TRP A 314 -1.21 12.07 -19.58
N ASP A 315 -0.36 13.02 -19.97
CA ASP A 315 1.07 13.02 -19.63
C ASP A 315 1.41 14.07 -18.56
N GLU A 316 0.41 14.80 -18.05
CA GLU A 316 0.60 15.80 -17.01
C GLU A 316 0.70 15.13 -15.62
N ILE A 317 1.62 15.60 -14.79
CA ILE A 317 1.75 15.14 -13.41
C ILE A 317 0.81 15.98 -12.56
N PRO A 318 -0.18 15.37 -11.88
CA PRO A 318 -1.12 16.13 -11.08
C PRO A 318 -0.41 16.76 -9.86
N GLY A 319 -0.78 17.99 -9.52
CA GLY A 319 -0.15 18.76 -8.44
C GLY A 319 1.18 19.38 -8.90
N GLY A 320 1.33 20.69 -8.66
CA GLY A 320 2.56 21.41 -9.00
C GLY A 320 3.80 20.75 -8.41
N TRP A 321 4.92 20.86 -9.13
CA TRP A 321 6.22 20.22 -8.84
C TRP A 321 6.89 20.64 -7.51
N GLU A 322 6.24 21.51 -6.75
CA GLU A 322 6.79 22.13 -5.56
C GLU A 322 6.42 21.30 -4.34
N ASP A 323 7.40 20.45 -4.03
CA ASP A 323 7.68 19.69 -2.82
C ASP A 323 7.03 20.24 -1.54
N VAL A 324 6.69 19.29 -0.65
CA VAL A 324 6.65 19.44 0.82
C VAL A 324 7.36 20.71 1.30
N HIS A 325 6.65 21.54 2.07
CA HIS A 325 7.25 22.62 2.85
C HIS A 325 8.54 22.10 3.54
N PRO A 326 9.74 22.62 3.18
CA PRO A 326 11.02 22.08 3.66
C PRO A 326 11.25 22.28 5.17
N ASP A 327 10.26 22.82 5.86
CA ASP A 327 10.27 23.21 7.25
C ASP A 327 8.82 23.29 7.66
N GLY A 328 8.38 22.46 8.62
CA GLY A 328 7.05 22.52 9.23
C GLY A 328 6.81 23.85 9.96
N ARG A 329 6.76 24.94 9.20
CA ARG A 329 6.61 26.33 9.63
C ARG A 329 5.50 26.96 8.80
N ASP A 330 4.42 27.21 9.54
CA ASP A 330 3.35 28.17 9.32
C ASP A 330 2.76 28.20 7.90
N ASP A 331 1.59 27.54 7.81
CA ASP A 331 0.64 27.44 6.70
C ASP A 331 0.13 28.78 6.12
N ASP A 332 0.60 29.93 6.62
CA ASP A 332 -0.04 31.22 6.34
C ASP A 332 0.62 32.04 5.20
N GLU A 333 1.81 31.65 4.68
CA GLU A 333 2.55 32.49 3.72
C GLU A 333 2.94 31.83 2.37
N ALA A 334 2.64 30.54 2.14
CA ALA A 334 2.99 29.84 0.89
C ALA A 334 1.78 29.56 -0.03
N GLU A 335 0.63 30.19 0.22
CA GLU A 335 -0.57 30.00 -0.60
C GLU A 335 -0.49 30.60 -2.02
N GLU A 336 0.56 31.37 -2.38
CA GLU A 336 0.46 32.24 -3.57
C GLU A 336 1.01 31.71 -4.91
N GLU A 337 1.81 30.65 -5.02
CA GLU A 337 2.33 30.24 -6.36
C GLU A 337 2.39 28.72 -6.66
N GLY A 338 2.05 27.84 -5.74
CA GLY A 338 1.87 26.41 -6.03
C GLY A 338 0.50 26.15 -6.64
N MET A 339 0.42 25.51 -7.82
CA MET A 339 -0.87 25.03 -8.36
C MET A 339 -1.52 24.09 -7.35
N LYS A 340 -2.50 24.62 -6.61
CA LYS A 340 -3.35 23.89 -5.66
C LYS A 340 -3.99 22.71 -6.38
N TRP A 341 -4.01 21.55 -5.73
CA TRP A 341 -4.81 20.43 -6.19
C TRP A 341 -6.26 20.91 -6.35
N ASP A 342 -6.80 20.73 -7.54
CA ASP A 342 -8.13 21.21 -7.91
C ASP A 342 -9.09 20.03 -7.97
N GLU A 343 -10.09 20.02 -7.08
CA GLU A 343 -11.15 19.02 -7.02
C GLU A 343 -11.86 18.87 -8.38
N ASP A 344 -11.95 19.96 -9.16
CA ASP A 344 -12.57 19.97 -10.48
C ASP A 344 -11.76 19.16 -11.52
N TRP A 345 -10.50 18.80 -11.26
CA TRP A 345 -9.74 17.92 -12.15
C TRP A 345 -10.31 16.51 -12.19
N MET A 346 -10.96 16.09 -11.11
CA MET A 346 -11.60 14.79 -10.99
C MET A 346 -13.00 14.80 -11.62
N ASP A 347 -13.73 15.90 -11.48
CA ASP A 347 -15.07 16.09 -12.05
C ASP A 347 -15.04 16.48 -13.54
N GLY A 348 -13.96 17.13 -13.98
CA GLY A 348 -13.77 17.71 -15.32
C GLY A 348 -13.39 16.75 -16.45
N GLY A 349 -13.17 15.46 -16.17
CA GLY A 349 -13.21 14.42 -17.22
C GLY A 349 -11.91 13.69 -17.57
N ASN A 350 -10.88 13.67 -16.72
CA ASN A 350 -9.69 12.86 -17.01
C ASN A 350 -9.82 11.41 -16.50
N SER A 351 -9.77 10.42 -17.41
CA SER A 351 -9.90 9.01 -17.05
C SER A 351 -8.74 8.48 -16.21
N ALA A 352 -7.51 8.99 -16.41
CA ALA A 352 -6.34 8.57 -15.63
C ALA A 352 -6.47 8.99 -14.16
N LEU A 353 -6.92 10.22 -13.89
CA LEU A 353 -7.13 10.70 -12.52
C LEU A 353 -8.29 9.99 -11.83
N LYS A 354 -9.33 9.58 -12.56
CA LYS A 354 -10.41 8.72 -12.05
C LYS A 354 -9.98 7.28 -11.77
N GLY A 355 -8.78 6.90 -12.21
CA GLY A 355 -8.27 5.54 -12.09
C GLY A 355 -9.02 4.54 -13.00
N GLU A 356 -9.55 5.00 -14.12
CA GLU A 356 -10.19 4.14 -15.12
C GLU A 356 -9.15 3.20 -15.75
N LEU A 357 -9.48 1.92 -15.83
CA LEU A 357 -8.61 0.91 -16.41
C LEU A 357 -8.70 0.96 -17.93
N ARG A 358 -7.55 1.09 -18.59
CA ARG A 358 -7.45 1.04 -20.06
C ARG A 358 -6.60 -0.14 -20.48
N PHE A 359 -7.13 -0.97 -21.37
CA PHE A 359 -6.38 -2.06 -21.98
C PHE A 359 -5.67 -1.58 -23.24
N TYR A 360 -4.37 -1.85 -23.33
CA TYR A 360 -3.57 -1.61 -24.54
C TYR A 360 -2.90 -2.91 -24.97
N GLU A 361 -2.93 -3.20 -26.27
CA GLU A 361 -2.25 -4.37 -26.84
C GLU A 361 -0.71 -4.24 -26.77
N ASP A 362 -0.20 -3.02 -26.70
CA ASP A 362 1.21 -2.68 -26.71
C ASP A 362 1.63 -1.98 -25.41
N ILE A 363 1.51 -2.65 -24.27
CA ILE A 363 2.04 -2.12 -23.01
C ILE A 363 3.56 -2.00 -23.09
N THR A 364 4.15 -0.90 -22.59
CA THR A 364 5.56 -0.44 -22.71
C THR A 364 5.85 0.62 -23.78
N ASN A 365 4.85 1.40 -24.24
CA ASN A 365 5.03 2.45 -25.26
C ASN A 365 4.63 3.84 -24.77
#